data_AF-A0A1Q7L434-F1
#
_entry.id   AF-A0A1Q7L434-F1
#
_cell.length_a   1.000
_cell.length_b   1.000
_cell.length_c   1.000
_cell.angle_alpha   90.00
_cell.angle_beta   90.00
_cell.angle_gamma   90.00
#
_symmetry.space_group_name_H-M   'P 1'
#
loop_
_entity.id
_entity.type
_entity.pdbx_description
1 polymer ?
#
loop_
_entity_poly.entity_id
_entity_poly.type
_entity_poly.pdbx_seq_one_letter_code
_entity_poly.pdbx_strand_id
1 'polypeptide(L)'
;MPSPNEKLAESLEVLEALQEGNRRVFRSDDLSRVHRERLVENGFLQEVMKGWLISASPEAEAGESTPWHASFWEFCARYCDERFGEQWHLSPEQSLFLHGERTVIPDQLVVHSPKATNNDISLLFGTTLYDLKVAEMPATAALTVRDGLRLFSPAAALVRVPESFFQMYPVETQVVMASLADASDVLRFLLDGGHSAKAGYLAKAFRQTGRGDLADEILRAMKGAGYDVRESSPFESRHIHIFAKLGRPAAPIVGRIEMLWDSMRGKVLATFPKAPGLPADKEEYLRFVDDIYRTDAYHSLSIEGYSVNPALVERVRQGGWDPEHDPGDRRNRDALAARGYWQAFQLVKKGVEKVIAGENATALVRAVHNDWYRELFQPSVTAGLLETGSLAGYRNIPVYLRGSRYVPPRWEAVRDAMPAFFDLLEKEPEPSVRAVLGHWLFGYVHPYFDGNGRMARFLMNVMLASGGYPWTVIRIRDRKSYLSALDRASIEMDIHPFTTFIVHRVQWRLERHDLKFPAPMESLVFGRDLVLFYGQDGEAVVRCVISGEALDAHFHGDGKDRVEVFRANRQAIEQEVQRKYIAGDTEVDGSVLIRSGDLPE
;
A
#
# COMPACT_ATOMS: atom_id res chain seq x y z
N MET A 1 20.92 -16.76 -40.36
CA MET A 1 20.74 -15.46 -39.68
C MET A 1 20.00 -15.72 -38.38
N PRO A 2 20.39 -15.12 -37.25
CA PRO A 2 19.67 -15.30 -35.99
C PRO A 2 18.23 -14.81 -36.11
N SER A 3 17.32 -15.59 -35.51
CA SER A 3 15.90 -15.30 -35.39
C SER A 3 15.65 -14.03 -34.56
N PRO A 4 14.46 -13.40 -34.68
CA PRO A 4 14.09 -12.28 -33.82
C PRO A 4 14.20 -12.59 -32.32
N ASN A 5 13.88 -13.83 -31.90
CA ASN A 5 13.96 -14.25 -30.51
C ASN A 5 15.41 -14.38 -30.01
N GLU A 6 16.31 -14.95 -30.82
CA GLU A 6 17.74 -15.05 -30.48
C GLU A 6 18.38 -13.65 -30.37
N LYS A 7 17.99 -12.73 -31.26
CA LYS A 7 18.39 -11.33 -31.19
C LYS A 7 17.87 -10.63 -29.94
N LEU A 8 16.62 -10.86 -29.55
CA LEU A 8 16.08 -10.29 -28.32
C LEU A 8 16.81 -10.84 -27.10
N ALA A 9 17.03 -12.16 -27.03
CA ALA A 9 17.78 -12.81 -25.97
C ALA A 9 19.18 -12.21 -25.80
N GLU A 10 19.93 -12.03 -26.89
CA GLU A 10 21.25 -11.35 -26.88
C GLU A 10 21.16 -9.94 -26.27
N SER A 11 20.09 -9.19 -26.55
CA SER A 11 19.94 -7.84 -25.98
C SER A 11 19.51 -7.86 -24.51
N LEU A 12 18.78 -8.89 -24.09
CA LEU A 12 18.41 -9.12 -22.70
C LEU A 12 19.64 -9.50 -21.86
N GLU A 13 20.56 -10.31 -22.37
CA GLU A 13 21.83 -10.63 -21.70
C GLU A 13 22.67 -9.36 -21.47
N VAL A 14 22.73 -8.47 -22.47
CA VAL A 14 23.42 -7.17 -22.33
C VAL A 14 22.73 -6.29 -21.28
N LEU A 15 21.39 -6.26 -21.26
CA LEU A 15 20.63 -5.49 -20.27
C LEU A 15 20.82 -6.07 -18.85
N GLU A 16 20.77 -7.38 -18.69
CA GLU A 16 20.97 -8.08 -17.42
C GLU A 16 22.34 -7.75 -16.81
N ALA A 17 23.40 -7.78 -17.62
CA ALA A 17 24.74 -7.39 -17.18
C ALA A 17 24.79 -5.91 -16.72
N LEU A 18 24.04 -5.01 -17.37
CA LEU A 18 23.94 -3.62 -16.92
C LEU A 18 23.10 -3.46 -15.65
N GLN A 19 22.20 -4.39 -15.35
CA GLN A 19 21.32 -4.37 -14.18
C GLN A 19 21.97 -4.93 -12.91
N GLU A 20 23.23 -5.39 -12.98
CA GLU A 20 24.01 -5.79 -11.81
C GLU A 20 23.93 -4.74 -10.69
N GLY A 21 23.80 -5.20 -9.45
CA GLY A 21 23.65 -4.33 -8.28
C GLY A 21 22.31 -3.59 -8.21
N ASN A 22 21.26 -4.10 -8.87
CA ASN A 22 19.92 -3.50 -8.94
C ASN A 22 19.86 -2.14 -9.66
N ARG A 23 20.79 -1.88 -10.59
CA ARG A 23 20.80 -0.66 -11.40
C ARG A 23 19.59 -0.63 -12.33
N ARG A 24 18.87 0.51 -12.38
CA ARG A 24 17.71 0.69 -13.27
C ARG A 24 17.86 1.84 -14.25
N VAL A 25 18.89 2.68 -14.12
CA VAL A 25 19.05 3.89 -14.94
C VAL A 25 20.29 3.79 -15.82
N PHE A 26 20.10 4.04 -17.12
CA PHE A 26 21.13 3.89 -18.14
C PHE A 26 21.28 5.15 -18.99
N ARG A 27 22.51 5.41 -19.42
CA ARG A 27 22.82 6.36 -20.47
C ARG A 27 22.59 5.68 -21.82
N SER A 28 22.19 6.44 -22.83
CA SER A 28 22.02 5.90 -24.18
C SER A 28 23.30 5.31 -24.78
N ASP A 29 24.47 5.72 -24.27
CA ASP A 29 25.80 5.25 -24.69
C ASP A 29 26.25 3.99 -23.94
N ASP A 30 25.52 3.55 -22.89
CA ASP A 30 25.76 2.27 -22.22
C ASP A 30 25.37 1.07 -23.09
N LEU A 31 24.59 1.32 -24.14
CA LEU A 31 24.02 0.31 -25.05
C LEU A 31 24.36 0.67 -26.49
N SER A 32 24.68 -0.34 -27.30
CA SER A 32 24.74 -0.15 -28.75
C SER A 32 23.35 0.29 -29.26
N ARG A 33 23.34 1.06 -30.36
CA ARG A 33 22.08 1.52 -30.98
C ARG A 33 21.11 0.36 -31.23
N VAL A 34 21.64 -0.80 -31.66
CA VAL A 34 20.87 -1.99 -31.99
C VAL A 34 20.21 -2.60 -30.75
N HIS A 35 20.93 -2.76 -29.64
CA HIS A 35 20.35 -3.30 -28.41
C HIS A 35 19.34 -2.33 -27.81
N ARG A 36 19.67 -1.03 -27.79
CA ARG A 36 18.79 0.01 -27.26
C ARG A 36 17.44 0.05 -27.98
N GLU A 37 17.46 0.16 -29.32
CA GLU A 37 16.22 0.22 -30.12
C GLU A 37 15.38 -1.04 -29.89
N ARG A 38 16.01 -2.22 -29.90
CA ARG A 38 15.32 -3.51 -29.67
C ARG A 38 14.69 -3.60 -28.28
N LEU A 39 15.40 -3.20 -27.23
CA LEU A 39 14.91 -3.26 -25.85
C LEU A 39 13.77 -2.25 -25.60
N VAL A 40 13.85 -1.06 -26.20
CA VAL A 40 12.77 -0.06 -26.12
C VAL A 40 11.53 -0.53 -26.88
N GLU A 41 11.70 -1.03 -28.11
CA GLU A 41 10.59 -1.56 -28.93
C GLU A 41 9.86 -2.73 -28.24
N ASN A 42 10.57 -3.53 -27.45
CA ASN A 42 10.00 -4.66 -26.71
C ASN A 42 9.63 -4.31 -25.26
N GLY A 43 9.67 -3.03 -24.84
CA GLY A 43 9.16 -2.60 -23.53
C GLY A 43 10.06 -2.90 -22.32
N PHE A 44 11.30 -3.34 -22.53
CA PHE A 44 12.27 -3.58 -21.45
C PHE A 44 13.01 -2.31 -21.01
N LEU A 45 13.01 -1.28 -21.86
CA LEU A 45 13.54 0.04 -21.56
C LEU A 45 12.53 1.13 -21.91
N GLN A 46 12.50 2.18 -21.11
CA GLN A 46 11.72 3.39 -21.35
C GLN A 46 12.64 4.61 -21.38
N GLU A 47 12.49 5.46 -22.40
CA GLU A 47 13.20 6.75 -22.45
C GLU A 47 12.57 7.75 -21.49
N VAL A 48 13.40 8.36 -20.63
CA VAL A 48 12.97 9.43 -19.71
C VAL A 48 13.11 10.78 -20.39
N MET A 49 14.28 11.01 -20.97
CA MET A 49 14.65 12.18 -21.75
C MET A 49 15.82 11.82 -22.67
N LYS A 50 16.14 12.69 -23.63
CA LYS A 50 17.25 12.45 -24.57
C LYS A 50 18.53 12.05 -23.85
N GLY A 51 19.05 10.87 -24.16
CA GLY A 51 20.29 10.33 -23.60
C GLY A 51 20.11 9.50 -22.32
N TRP A 52 18.89 9.34 -21.81
CA TRP A 52 18.60 8.66 -20.55
C TRP A 52 17.43 7.67 -20.66
N LEU A 53 17.68 6.47 -20.17
CA LEU A 53 16.77 5.33 -20.21
C LEU A 53 16.60 4.74 -18.82
N ILE A 54 15.47 4.09 -18.58
CA ILE A 54 15.21 3.32 -17.37
C ILE A 54 14.75 1.90 -17.71
N SER A 55 14.98 0.96 -16.79
CA SER A 55 14.37 -0.36 -16.84
C SER A 55 12.84 -0.25 -16.79
N ALA A 56 12.18 -1.02 -17.65
CA ALA A 56 10.73 -1.18 -17.70
C ALA A 56 10.37 -2.67 -17.79
N SER A 57 9.08 -2.97 -17.67
CA SER A 57 8.55 -4.31 -17.87
C SER A 57 7.68 -4.33 -19.13
N PRO A 58 7.82 -5.33 -20.02
CA PRO A 58 6.92 -5.51 -21.15
C PRO A 58 5.46 -5.76 -20.73
N GLU A 59 5.24 -6.20 -19.49
CA GLU A 59 3.91 -6.43 -18.91
C GLU A 59 3.29 -5.15 -18.33
N ALA A 60 4.05 -4.06 -18.24
CA ALA A 60 3.52 -2.79 -17.76
C ALA A 60 2.53 -2.22 -18.79
N GLU A 61 1.39 -1.74 -18.32
CA GLU A 61 0.40 -1.13 -19.21
C GLU A 61 0.99 0.15 -19.84
N ALA A 62 0.65 0.43 -21.10
CA ALA A 62 1.11 1.64 -21.75
C ALA A 62 0.64 2.88 -20.96
N GLY A 63 1.60 3.69 -20.49
CA GLY A 63 1.31 4.85 -19.62
C GLY A 63 1.29 4.54 -18.12
N GLU A 64 1.72 3.35 -17.69
CA GLU A 64 1.91 3.03 -16.27
C GLU A 64 3.16 3.74 -15.69
N SER A 65 3.01 4.39 -14.54
CA SER A 65 4.06 5.18 -13.90
C SER A 65 5.03 4.39 -13.00
N THR A 66 4.76 3.12 -12.73
CA THR A 66 5.53 2.28 -11.80
C THR A 66 7.02 2.19 -12.16
N PRO A 67 7.42 1.93 -13.42
CA PRO A 67 8.84 1.88 -13.79
C PRO A 67 9.58 3.20 -13.52
N TRP A 68 8.90 4.33 -13.81
CA TRP A 68 9.44 5.65 -13.52
C TRP A 68 9.60 5.87 -12.02
N HIS A 69 8.57 5.58 -11.23
CA HIS A 69 8.62 5.75 -9.78
C HIS A 69 9.70 4.87 -9.13
N ALA A 70 9.90 3.66 -9.66
CA ALA A 70 10.95 2.75 -9.20
C ALA A 70 12.38 3.24 -9.51
N SER A 71 12.52 4.13 -10.50
CA SER A 71 13.80 4.63 -10.98
C SER A 71 14.05 6.10 -10.63
N PHE A 72 13.03 6.83 -10.13
CA PHE A 72 13.06 8.28 -9.93
C PHE A 72 14.29 8.76 -9.15
N TRP A 73 14.50 8.21 -7.95
CA TRP A 73 15.59 8.67 -7.08
C TRP A 73 16.97 8.31 -7.64
N GLU A 74 17.13 7.11 -8.20
CA GLU A 74 18.36 6.70 -8.88
C GLU A 74 18.65 7.59 -10.08
N PHE A 75 17.60 7.94 -10.84
CA PHE A 75 17.69 8.80 -12.01
C PHE A 75 18.18 10.18 -11.60
N CYS A 76 17.56 10.79 -10.58
CA CYS A 76 17.98 12.10 -10.10
C CYS A 76 19.42 12.09 -9.59
N ALA A 77 19.83 11.07 -8.82
CA ALA A 77 21.20 10.95 -8.34
C ALA A 77 22.20 10.88 -9.52
N ARG A 78 22.00 9.95 -10.45
CA ARG A 78 22.89 9.75 -11.61
C ARG A 78 22.89 10.94 -12.55
N TYR A 79 21.73 11.54 -12.80
CA TYR A 79 21.60 12.72 -13.65
C TYR A 79 22.40 13.89 -13.07
N CYS A 80 22.27 14.14 -11.77
CA CYS A 80 22.99 15.21 -11.10
C CYS A 80 24.48 14.94 -11.00
N ASP A 81 24.91 13.69 -10.78
CA ASP A 81 26.32 13.31 -10.80
C ASP A 81 26.96 13.54 -12.18
N GLU A 82 26.29 13.12 -13.26
CA GLU A 82 26.75 13.35 -14.62
C GLU A 82 26.86 14.85 -14.95
N ARG A 83 25.86 15.64 -14.52
CA ARG A 83 25.76 17.06 -14.87
C ARG A 83 26.64 17.96 -14.01
N PHE A 84 26.77 17.66 -12.72
CA PHE A 84 27.39 18.55 -11.73
C PHE A 84 28.63 17.96 -11.05
N GLY A 85 28.91 16.67 -11.25
CA GLY A 85 29.91 15.93 -10.47
C GLY A 85 29.46 15.84 -9.01
N GLU A 86 30.37 16.10 -8.07
CA GLU A 86 30.03 16.08 -6.64
C GLU A 86 29.43 17.39 -6.10
N GLN A 87 29.36 18.43 -6.94
CA GLN A 87 28.98 19.78 -6.54
C GLN A 87 27.47 20.01 -6.66
N TRP A 88 26.68 19.12 -6.05
CA TRP A 88 25.23 19.31 -5.94
C TRP A 88 24.69 18.74 -4.63
N HIS A 89 23.51 19.21 -4.23
CA HIS A 89 22.76 18.63 -3.12
C HIS A 89 21.26 18.91 -3.27
N LEU A 90 20.42 18.13 -2.60
CA LEU A 90 18.99 18.45 -2.49
C LEU A 90 18.77 19.65 -1.56
N SER A 91 17.63 20.34 -1.73
CA SER A 91 17.25 21.43 -0.81
C SER A 91 17.15 20.93 0.65
N PRO A 92 17.23 21.84 1.65
CA PRO A 92 17.01 21.48 3.05
C PRO A 92 15.67 20.78 3.29
N GLU A 93 14.60 21.22 2.62
CA GLU A 93 13.25 20.68 2.72
C GLU A 93 13.17 19.24 2.20
N GLN A 94 13.70 18.99 0.99
CA GLN A 94 13.75 17.66 0.39
C GLN A 94 14.61 16.70 1.22
N SER A 95 15.72 17.19 1.78
CA SER A 95 16.54 16.43 2.71
C SER A 95 15.75 16.02 3.96
N LEU A 96 14.96 16.95 4.52
CA LEU A 96 14.17 16.69 5.73
C LEU A 96 13.01 15.73 5.47
N PHE A 97 12.36 15.78 4.31
CA PHE A 97 11.38 14.77 3.91
C PHE A 97 11.97 13.36 3.89
N LEU A 98 13.15 13.18 3.28
CA LEU A 98 13.80 11.88 3.21
C LEU A 98 14.27 11.37 4.59
N HIS A 99 14.80 12.25 5.44
CA HIS A 99 15.16 11.88 6.83
C HIS A 99 13.94 11.59 7.70
N GLY A 100 12.80 12.22 7.42
CA GLY A 100 11.51 11.96 8.04
C GLY A 100 10.76 10.75 7.47
N GLU A 101 11.44 9.91 6.67
CA GLU A 101 10.90 8.72 5.99
C GLU A 101 9.65 9.02 5.14
N ARG A 102 9.53 10.24 4.61
CA ARG A 102 8.54 10.60 3.61
C ARG A 102 9.09 10.24 2.23
N THR A 103 8.72 9.05 1.76
CA THR A 103 9.17 8.43 0.52
C THR A 103 8.27 8.72 -0.70
N VAL A 104 7.38 9.70 -0.60
CA VAL A 104 6.53 10.15 -1.70
C VAL A 104 7.37 10.85 -2.76
N ILE A 105 7.22 10.45 -4.02
CA ILE A 105 7.89 11.12 -5.15
C ILE A 105 7.28 12.52 -5.33
N PRO A 106 8.09 13.59 -5.31
CA PRO A 106 7.59 14.95 -5.46
C PRO A 106 7.22 15.29 -6.91
N ASP A 107 6.29 16.23 -7.09
CA ASP A 107 6.01 16.82 -8.40
C ASP A 107 7.21 17.61 -8.95
N GLN A 108 7.96 18.27 -8.06
CA GLN A 108 9.22 18.96 -8.39
C GLN A 108 10.30 18.63 -7.37
N LEU A 109 11.44 18.14 -7.85
CA LEU A 109 12.65 17.96 -7.06
C LEU A 109 13.58 19.16 -7.23
N VAL A 110 13.92 19.83 -6.12
CA VAL A 110 14.82 20.99 -6.14
C VAL A 110 16.24 20.55 -5.82
N VAL A 111 17.15 20.76 -6.78
CA VAL A 111 18.57 20.43 -6.70
C VAL A 111 19.38 21.72 -6.72
N HIS A 112 20.29 21.88 -5.78
CA HIS A 112 21.18 23.03 -5.70
C HIS A 112 22.56 22.66 -6.25
N SER A 113 23.15 23.54 -7.07
CA SER A 113 24.54 23.39 -7.52
C SER A 113 25.15 24.75 -7.90
N PRO A 114 26.45 24.99 -7.64
CA PRO A 114 27.16 26.13 -8.23
C PRO A 114 27.20 26.12 -9.76
N LYS A 115 27.06 24.92 -10.36
CA LYS A 115 27.06 24.68 -11.80
C LYS A 115 25.64 24.69 -12.41
N ALA A 116 24.59 24.80 -11.59
CA ALA A 116 23.22 24.83 -12.08
C ALA A 116 22.91 26.11 -12.86
N THR A 117 21.81 26.07 -13.62
CA THR A 117 21.44 27.13 -14.57
C THR A 117 20.01 27.66 -14.40
N ASN A 118 19.33 27.33 -13.30
CA ASN A 118 17.97 27.77 -12.94
C ASN A 118 16.90 27.29 -13.94
N ASN A 119 16.99 26.04 -14.37
CA ASN A 119 16.12 25.43 -15.35
C ASN A 119 15.21 24.37 -14.74
N ASP A 120 13.98 24.31 -15.24
CA ASP A 120 13.08 23.19 -15.05
C ASP A 120 13.33 22.13 -16.12
N ILE A 121 13.66 20.92 -15.67
CA ILE A 121 13.81 19.75 -16.51
C ILE A 121 12.53 18.92 -16.37
N SER A 122 11.72 18.89 -17.42
CA SER A 122 10.53 18.04 -17.48
C SER A 122 10.93 16.57 -17.56
N LEU A 123 10.32 15.76 -16.70
CA LEU A 123 10.52 14.31 -16.64
C LEU A 123 9.18 13.61 -16.89
N LEU A 124 9.18 12.28 -16.75
CA LEU A 124 7.99 11.48 -17.00
C LEU A 124 6.89 11.76 -15.96
N PHE A 125 5.63 11.50 -16.37
CA PHE A 125 4.45 11.53 -15.49
C PHE A 125 4.24 12.83 -14.71
N GLY A 126 4.57 13.97 -15.32
CA GLY A 126 4.36 15.29 -14.72
C GLY A 126 5.36 15.67 -13.62
N THR A 127 6.38 14.85 -13.39
CA THR A 127 7.47 15.18 -12.47
C THR A 127 8.51 16.10 -13.12
N THR A 128 9.19 16.89 -12.31
CA THR A 128 10.20 17.88 -12.75
C THR A 128 11.42 17.88 -11.84
N LEU A 129 12.57 18.23 -12.40
CA LEU A 129 13.79 18.54 -11.63
C LEU A 129 14.18 19.99 -11.89
N TYR A 130 14.18 20.80 -10.84
CA TYR A 130 14.60 22.20 -10.90
C TYR A 130 16.04 22.36 -10.40
N ASP A 131 16.95 22.82 -11.28
CA ASP A 131 18.36 23.04 -10.93
C ASP A 131 18.61 24.48 -10.46
N LEU A 132 18.56 24.72 -9.15
CA LEU A 132 18.81 26.03 -8.56
C LEU A 132 20.31 26.33 -8.43
N LYS A 133 20.74 27.44 -9.01
CA LYS A 133 22.10 27.94 -8.89
C LYS A 133 22.34 28.54 -7.51
N VAL A 134 23.33 28.02 -6.82
CA VAL A 134 23.84 28.56 -5.54
C VAL A 134 25.26 29.11 -5.73
N ALA A 135 25.70 30.00 -4.84
CA ALA A 135 27.05 30.57 -4.95
C ALA A 135 28.13 29.52 -4.64
N GLU A 136 27.96 28.78 -3.56
CA GLU A 136 28.93 27.84 -3.03
C GLU A 136 28.24 26.59 -2.48
N MET A 137 29.00 25.49 -2.41
CA MET A 137 28.56 24.28 -1.74
C MET A 137 28.55 24.50 -0.21
N PRO A 138 27.60 23.90 0.52
CA PRO A 138 27.67 23.84 1.97
C PRO A 138 28.95 23.16 2.45
N ALA A 139 29.35 23.43 3.68
CA ALA A 139 30.45 22.73 4.33
C ALA A 139 30.20 21.21 4.30
N THR A 140 31.25 20.41 4.08
CA THR A 140 31.16 18.95 3.94
C THR A 140 30.45 18.30 5.12
N ALA A 141 30.68 18.78 6.35
CA ALA A 141 30.02 18.29 7.57
C ALA A 141 28.49 18.51 7.59
N ALA A 142 27.98 19.44 6.79
CA ALA A 142 26.54 19.70 6.67
C ALA A 142 25.85 18.74 5.70
N LEU A 143 26.60 17.96 4.92
CA LEU A 143 26.07 17.05 3.90
C LEU A 143 26.32 15.58 4.26
N THR A 144 25.41 14.73 3.81
CA THR A 144 25.52 13.27 3.87
C THR A 144 25.09 12.67 2.55
N VAL A 145 25.57 11.47 2.24
CA VAL A 145 25.15 10.72 1.05
C VAL A 145 24.25 9.57 1.46
N ARG A 146 23.10 9.43 0.80
CA ARG A 146 22.14 8.32 0.96
C ARG A 146 21.71 7.89 -0.44
N ASP A 147 22.19 6.71 -0.89
CA ASP A 147 21.86 6.10 -2.19
C ASP A 147 22.18 7.00 -3.38
N GLY A 148 23.37 7.58 -3.35
CA GLY A 148 23.83 8.54 -4.36
C GLY A 148 23.23 9.93 -4.23
N LEU A 149 22.16 10.12 -3.42
CA LEU A 149 21.63 11.45 -3.14
C LEU A 149 22.49 12.19 -2.13
N ARG A 150 22.88 13.42 -2.46
CA ARG A 150 23.54 14.35 -1.53
C ARG A 150 22.50 15.17 -0.79
N LEU A 151 22.39 14.94 0.51
CA LEU A 151 21.38 15.53 1.39
C LEU A 151 22.06 16.41 2.44
N PHE A 152 21.35 17.41 2.96
CA PHE A 152 21.74 17.97 4.26
C PHE A 152 21.63 16.90 5.34
N SER A 153 22.55 16.89 6.31
CA SER A 153 22.41 16.07 7.51
C SER A 153 21.15 16.45 8.29
N PRO A 154 20.56 15.57 9.10
CA PRO A 154 19.36 15.88 9.90
C PRO A 154 19.45 17.21 10.66
N ALA A 155 20.57 17.42 11.35
CA ALA A 155 20.83 18.65 12.11
C ALA A 155 20.95 19.88 11.19
N ALA A 156 21.70 19.77 10.10
CA ALA A 156 21.87 20.89 9.15
C ALA A 156 20.54 21.25 8.46
N ALA A 157 19.72 20.24 8.11
CA ALA A 157 18.42 20.45 7.50
C ALA A 157 17.48 21.20 8.45
N LEU A 158 17.37 20.78 9.71
CA LEU A 158 16.53 21.44 10.74
C LEU A 158 16.90 22.92 10.95
N VAL A 159 18.20 23.24 10.91
CA VAL A 159 18.68 24.63 11.05
C VAL A 159 18.35 25.46 9.80
N ARG A 160 18.34 24.84 8.60
CA ARG A 160 18.23 25.56 7.32
C ARG A 160 16.81 25.68 6.76
N VAL A 161 15.90 24.76 7.06
CA VAL A 161 14.51 24.87 6.59
C VAL A 161 13.83 26.12 7.16
N PRO A 162 12.91 26.77 6.41
CA PRO A 162 12.18 27.93 6.92
C PRO A 162 11.29 27.54 8.10
N GLU A 163 11.00 28.50 8.99
CA GLU A 163 10.14 28.25 10.16
C GLU A 163 8.72 27.80 9.76
N SER A 164 8.18 28.33 8.66
CA SER A 164 6.89 27.88 8.10
C SER A 164 6.87 26.39 7.75
N PHE A 165 8.02 25.77 7.50
CA PHE A 165 8.11 24.34 7.20
C PHE A 165 7.67 23.47 8.39
N PHE A 166 7.97 23.88 9.63
CA PHE A 166 7.55 23.15 10.83
C PHE A 166 6.03 23.12 11.00
N GLN A 167 5.35 24.18 10.55
CA GLN A 167 3.90 24.28 10.60
C GLN A 167 3.23 23.49 9.47
N MET A 168 3.80 23.55 8.26
CA MET A 168 3.26 22.83 7.09
C MET A 168 3.54 21.32 7.16
N TYR A 169 4.68 20.92 7.71
CA TYR A 169 5.16 19.54 7.77
C TYR A 169 5.58 19.14 9.19
N PRO A 170 4.63 19.14 10.15
CA PRO A 170 4.92 18.84 11.55
C PRO A 170 5.34 17.39 11.76
N VAL A 171 4.89 16.45 10.91
CA VAL A 171 5.28 15.03 11.01
C VAL A 171 6.77 14.88 10.72
N GLU A 172 7.23 15.34 9.55
CA GLU A 172 8.62 15.14 9.15
C GLU A 172 9.60 15.86 10.08
N THR A 173 9.27 17.09 10.52
CA THR A 173 10.13 17.84 11.45
C THR A 173 10.25 17.15 12.81
N GLN A 174 9.15 16.68 13.38
CA GLN A 174 9.16 16.00 14.68
C GLN A 174 9.85 14.64 14.62
N VAL A 175 9.66 13.87 13.54
CA VAL A 175 10.37 12.60 13.32
C VAL A 175 11.88 12.82 13.25
N VAL A 176 12.33 13.80 12.47
CA VAL A 176 13.76 14.09 12.34
C VAL A 176 14.32 14.58 13.68
N MET A 177 13.61 15.45 14.40
CA MET A 177 14.02 15.87 15.74
C MET A 177 14.11 14.70 16.74
N ALA A 178 13.17 13.76 16.69
CA ALA A 178 13.15 12.59 17.57
C ALA A 178 14.32 11.62 17.29
N SER A 179 14.78 11.55 16.05
CA SER A 179 15.93 10.73 15.65
C SER A 179 17.29 11.28 16.12
N LEU A 180 17.36 12.53 16.59
CA LEU A 180 18.61 13.10 17.09
C LEU A 180 18.92 12.56 18.49
N ALA A 181 20.13 11.99 18.62
CA ALA A 181 20.63 11.48 19.90
C ALA A 181 20.85 12.60 20.92
N ASP A 182 21.48 13.69 20.48
CA ASP A 182 21.86 14.82 21.29
C ASP A 182 21.82 16.14 20.48
N ALA A 183 22.16 17.26 21.13
CA ALA A 183 22.13 18.58 20.52
C ALA A 183 23.41 18.96 19.75
N SER A 184 24.48 18.16 19.79
CA SER A 184 25.84 18.61 19.42
C SER A 184 25.95 19.11 17.99
N ASP A 185 25.43 18.36 17.03
CA ASP A 185 25.51 18.75 15.62
C ASP A 185 24.59 19.94 15.30
N VAL A 186 23.39 19.98 15.90
CA VAL A 186 22.49 21.14 15.78
C VAL A 186 23.18 22.38 16.35
N LEU A 187 23.80 22.26 17.52
CA LEU A 187 24.52 23.34 18.19
C LEU A 187 25.70 23.84 17.36
N ARG A 188 26.49 22.94 16.77
CA ARG A 188 27.62 23.33 15.91
C ARG A 188 27.14 24.24 14.79
N PHE A 189 26.09 23.84 14.06
CA PHE A 189 25.55 24.69 12.97
C PHE A 189 24.92 25.99 13.47
N LEU A 190 24.26 25.99 14.62
CA LEU A 190 23.68 27.22 15.20
C LEU A 190 24.76 28.21 15.65
N LEU A 191 25.83 27.72 16.28
CA LEU A 191 26.95 28.52 16.78
C LEU A 191 27.80 29.08 15.63
N ASP A 192 28.24 28.21 14.71
CA ASP A 192 29.09 28.61 13.58
C ASP A 192 28.38 29.62 12.66
N GLY A 193 27.05 29.52 12.54
CA GLY A 193 26.22 30.44 11.75
C GLY A 193 25.66 31.63 12.50
N GLY A 194 25.85 31.73 13.82
CA GLY A 194 25.27 32.78 14.67
C GLY A 194 23.73 32.85 14.62
N HIS A 195 23.06 31.71 14.45
CA HIS A 195 21.62 31.61 14.18
C HIS A 195 20.75 31.74 15.44
N SER A 196 20.83 32.85 16.17
CA SER A 196 20.19 33.04 17.48
C SER A 196 18.66 32.90 17.47
N ALA A 197 17.97 33.45 16.46
CA ALA A 197 16.52 33.31 16.31
C ALA A 197 16.10 31.85 16.09
N LYS A 198 16.77 31.16 15.15
CA LYS A 198 16.53 29.75 14.86
C LYS A 198 16.84 28.86 16.08
N ALA A 199 17.87 29.20 16.86
CA ALA A 199 18.20 28.47 18.08
C ALA A 199 17.06 28.53 19.11
N GLY A 200 16.46 29.70 19.31
CA GLY A 200 15.31 29.87 20.19
C GLY A 200 14.09 29.11 19.70
N TYR A 201 13.85 29.14 18.40
CA TYR A 201 12.78 28.40 17.74
C TYR A 201 12.93 26.87 17.89
N LEU A 202 14.12 26.32 17.60
CA LEU A 202 14.43 24.90 17.75
C LEU A 202 14.42 24.45 19.21
N ALA A 203 14.95 25.25 20.14
CA ALA A 203 14.88 24.95 21.56
C ALA A 203 13.42 24.80 22.01
N LYS A 204 12.55 25.74 21.60
CA LYS A 204 11.13 25.63 21.92
C LYS A 204 10.48 24.40 21.28
N ALA A 205 10.86 24.07 20.04
CA ALA A 205 10.44 22.85 19.34
C ALA A 205 10.76 21.60 20.15
N PHE A 206 12.03 21.41 20.52
CA PHE A 206 12.48 20.25 21.30
C PHE A 206 11.78 20.17 22.64
N ARG A 207 11.56 21.31 23.31
CA ARG A 207 10.84 21.35 24.58
C ARG A 207 9.40 20.87 24.42
N GLN A 208 8.71 21.31 23.37
CA GLN A 208 7.33 20.91 23.09
C GLN A 208 7.20 19.41 22.78
N THR A 209 8.19 18.82 22.13
CA THR A 209 8.19 17.40 21.74
C THR A 209 8.80 16.48 22.82
N GLY A 210 8.96 16.97 24.06
CA GLY A 210 9.42 16.16 25.19
C GLY A 210 10.94 16.02 25.36
N ARG A 211 11.73 16.77 24.56
CA ARG A 211 13.20 16.81 24.59
C ARG A 211 13.73 18.11 25.23
N GLY A 212 13.20 18.44 26.41
CA GLY A 212 13.59 19.64 27.16
C GLY A 212 15.09 19.70 27.49
N ASP A 213 15.74 18.55 27.63
CA ASP A 213 17.19 18.42 27.82
C ASP A 213 17.99 19.01 26.65
N LEU A 214 17.61 18.71 25.40
CA LEU A 214 18.25 19.29 24.21
C LEU A 214 17.95 20.79 24.12
N ALA A 215 16.72 21.20 24.44
CA ALA A 215 16.33 22.61 24.44
C ALA A 215 17.19 23.44 25.42
N ASP A 216 17.36 22.94 26.65
CA ASP A 216 18.14 23.62 27.69
C ASP A 216 19.62 23.72 27.32
N GLU A 217 20.18 22.67 26.73
CA GLU A 217 21.57 22.66 26.25
C GLU A 217 21.79 23.66 25.10
N ILE A 218 20.84 23.71 24.13
CA ILE A 218 20.88 24.68 23.04
C ILE A 218 20.90 26.12 23.57
N LEU A 219 19.98 26.43 24.48
CA LEU A 219 19.88 27.77 25.06
C LEU A 219 21.12 28.14 25.88
N ARG A 220 21.66 27.20 26.66
CA ARG A 220 22.84 27.42 27.50
C ARG A 220 24.07 27.70 26.64
N ALA A 221 24.35 26.87 25.64
CA ALA A 221 25.54 27.01 24.81
C ALA A 221 25.49 28.30 23.97
N MET A 222 24.34 28.63 23.35
CA MET A 222 24.20 29.86 22.57
C MET A 222 24.37 31.12 23.43
N LYS A 223 23.75 31.17 24.63
CA LYS A 223 23.94 32.28 25.57
C LYS A 223 25.38 32.37 26.08
N GLY A 224 26.00 31.21 26.34
CA GLY A 224 27.40 31.13 26.74
C GLY A 224 28.37 31.66 25.68
N ALA A 225 28.02 31.52 24.40
CA ALA A 225 28.74 32.11 23.26
C ALA A 225 28.40 33.60 23.02
N GLY A 226 27.56 34.22 23.85
CA GLY A 226 27.23 35.65 23.78
C GLY A 226 26.04 36.02 22.90
N TYR A 227 25.27 35.05 22.40
CA TYR A 227 24.07 35.33 21.60
C TYR A 227 22.83 35.60 22.49
N ASP A 228 21.99 36.59 22.12
CA ASP A 228 20.65 36.76 22.70
C ASP A 228 19.67 35.79 22.04
N VAL A 229 19.15 34.84 22.80
CA VAL A 229 18.23 33.79 22.32
C VAL A 229 16.94 33.83 23.10
N ARG A 230 15.82 33.91 22.35
CA ARG A 230 14.45 33.92 22.88
C ARG A 230 13.64 32.81 22.24
N GLU A 231 12.99 31.99 23.07
CA GLU A 231 12.12 30.92 22.58
C GLU A 231 10.90 31.48 21.85
N SER A 232 10.55 30.89 20.71
CA SER A 232 9.35 31.16 19.93
C SER A 232 8.72 29.83 19.47
N SER A 233 7.39 29.71 19.52
CA SER A 233 6.70 28.42 19.34
C SER A 233 6.59 28.01 17.86
N PRO A 234 7.08 26.82 17.47
CA PRO A 234 6.94 26.29 16.11
C PRO A 234 5.60 25.63 15.81
N PHE A 235 5.02 24.90 16.77
CA PHE A 235 3.88 24.03 16.55
C PHE A 235 2.62 24.56 17.24
N GLU A 236 1.46 24.31 16.65
CA GLU A 236 0.18 24.41 17.36
C GLU A 236 -0.02 23.15 18.22
N SER A 237 -0.68 23.29 19.38
CA SER A 237 -0.82 22.20 20.35
C SER A 237 -1.38 20.89 19.80
N ARG A 238 -2.28 20.96 18.80
CA ARG A 238 -2.89 19.78 18.16
C ARG A 238 -1.94 18.96 17.29
N HIS A 239 -0.79 19.52 16.93
CA HIS A 239 0.20 18.88 16.07
C HIS A 239 1.40 18.32 16.85
N ILE A 240 1.46 18.53 18.16
CA ILE A 240 2.58 18.10 18.99
C ILE A 240 2.42 16.63 19.35
N HIS A 241 3.40 15.81 18.96
CA HIS A 241 3.54 14.43 19.37
C HIS A 241 4.69 14.29 20.38
N ILE A 242 4.43 13.60 21.49
CA ILE A 242 5.43 13.36 22.53
C ILE A 242 5.92 11.93 22.37
N PHE A 243 7.12 11.77 21.79
CA PHE A 243 7.74 10.45 21.65
C PHE A 243 8.14 9.89 23.02
N ALA A 244 7.98 8.59 23.20
CA ALA A 244 8.50 7.92 24.37
C ALA A 244 10.02 8.12 24.47
N LYS A 245 10.52 8.52 25.65
CA LYS A 245 11.96 8.60 25.91
C LYS A 245 12.56 7.19 25.90
N LEU A 246 13.00 6.75 24.74
CA LEU A 246 13.81 5.54 24.60
C LEU A 246 15.25 5.88 24.99
N GLY A 247 15.95 4.93 25.62
CA GLY A 247 17.39 5.07 25.94
C GLY A 247 18.30 5.07 24.70
N ARG A 248 17.73 5.02 23.50
CA ARG A 248 18.38 5.09 22.18
C ARG A 248 17.55 5.98 21.25
N PRO A 249 18.16 6.64 20.25
CA PRO A 249 17.41 7.37 19.23
C PRO A 249 16.43 6.43 18.53
N ALA A 250 15.18 6.85 18.38
CA ALA A 250 14.19 6.07 17.65
C ALA A 250 14.54 6.06 16.16
N ALA A 251 14.40 4.89 15.51
CA ALA A 251 14.46 4.84 14.05
C ALA A 251 13.38 5.78 13.48
N PRO A 252 13.68 6.66 12.51
CA PRO A 252 12.73 7.64 12.00
C PRO A 252 11.39 7.04 11.57
N ILE A 253 11.41 5.82 11.01
CA ILE A 253 10.20 5.12 10.58
C ILE A 253 9.24 4.84 11.76
N VAL A 254 9.75 4.56 12.95
CA VAL A 254 8.92 4.32 14.15
C VAL A 254 8.15 5.58 14.50
N GLY A 255 8.84 6.72 14.62
CA GLY A 255 8.18 7.98 14.92
C GLY A 255 7.18 8.38 13.83
N ARG A 256 7.50 8.11 12.56
CA ARG A 256 6.60 8.39 11.44
C ARG A 256 5.28 7.62 11.56
N ILE A 257 5.34 6.31 11.78
CA ILE A 257 4.11 5.50 11.84
C ILE A 257 3.27 5.84 13.08
N GLU A 258 3.89 6.18 14.21
CA GLU A 258 3.19 6.65 15.41
C GLU A 258 2.42 7.95 15.14
N MET A 259 3.07 8.92 14.49
CA MET A 259 2.43 10.19 14.14
C MET A 259 1.34 10.04 13.06
N LEU A 260 1.56 9.18 12.07
CA LEU A 260 0.54 8.86 11.05
C LEU A 260 -0.70 8.25 11.72
N TRP A 261 -0.52 7.33 12.67
CA TRP A 261 -1.62 6.75 13.44
C TRP A 261 -2.39 7.83 14.20
N ASP A 262 -1.68 8.62 15.01
CA ASP A 262 -2.26 9.65 15.88
C ASP A 262 -3.04 10.71 15.07
N SER A 263 -2.44 11.20 13.97
CA SER A 263 -3.06 12.22 13.12
C SER A 263 -4.33 11.75 12.40
N MET A 264 -4.49 10.45 12.18
CA MET A 264 -5.61 9.87 11.41
C MET A 264 -6.66 9.20 12.29
N ARG A 265 -6.31 8.79 13.52
CA ARG A 265 -7.20 8.10 14.48
C ARG A 265 -8.53 8.80 14.67
N GLY A 266 -8.51 10.11 14.91
CA GLY A 266 -9.73 10.89 15.16
C GLY A 266 -10.73 10.87 14.00
N LYS A 267 -10.23 10.89 12.74
CA LYS A 267 -11.08 10.83 11.54
C LYS A 267 -11.80 9.49 11.42
N VAL A 268 -11.14 8.40 11.78
CA VAL A 268 -11.74 7.05 11.78
C VAL A 268 -12.87 7.00 12.80
N LEU A 269 -12.61 7.41 14.04
CA LEU A 269 -13.61 7.39 15.11
C LEU A 269 -14.85 8.24 14.82
N ALA A 270 -14.67 9.39 14.17
CA ALA A 270 -15.77 10.28 13.83
C ALA A 270 -16.71 9.70 12.75
N THR A 271 -16.24 8.76 11.92
CA THR A 271 -16.98 8.27 10.75
C THR A 271 -17.49 6.84 10.93
N PHE A 272 -16.76 5.99 11.67
CA PHE A 272 -17.06 4.56 11.76
C PHE A 272 -18.24 4.28 12.70
N PRO A 273 -19.18 3.38 12.36
CA PRO A 273 -20.29 3.01 13.24
C PRO A 273 -19.79 2.40 14.54
N LYS A 274 -20.53 2.59 15.64
CA LYS A 274 -20.18 2.00 16.95
C LYS A 274 -20.11 0.47 16.87
N ALA A 275 -19.16 -0.11 17.60
CA ALA A 275 -18.98 -1.55 17.66
C ALA A 275 -20.24 -2.25 18.20
N PRO A 276 -20.76 -3.30 17.51
CA PRO A 276 -21.87 -4.11 18.02
C PRO A 276 -21.56 -4.83 19.34
N GLY A 277 -20.28 -5.11 19.60
CA GLY A 277 -19.85 -6.01 20.66
C GLY A 277 -19.77 -7.46 20.16
N LEU A 278 -19.05 -8.31 20.88
CA LEU A 278 -18.80 -9.70 20.46
C LEU A 278 -20.11 -10.44 20.12
N PRO A 279 -20.13 -11.26 19.07
CA PRO A 279 -21.35 -11.92 18.61
C PRO A 279 -21.93 -12.83 19.69
N ALA A 280 -23.25 -12.74 19.89
CA ALA A 280 -23.96 -13.62 20.82
C ALA A 280 -23.96 -15.08 20.35
N ASP A 281 -24.20 -15.30 19.06
CA ASP A 281 -24.07 -16.59 18.39
C ASP A 281 -22.75 -16.64 17.60
N LYS A 282 -21.76 -17.31 18.20
CA LYS A 282 -20.43 -17.47 17.59
C LYS A 282 -20.44 -18.47 16.44
N GLU A 283 -21.32 -19.47 16.50
CA GLU A 283 -21.44 -20.49 15.45
C GLU A 283 -22.07 -19.88 14.20
N GLU A 284 -23.09 -19.04 14.35
CA GLU A 284 -23.67 -18.26 13.26
C GLU A 284 -22.61 -17.35 12.61
N TYR A 285 -21.80 -16.65 13.42
CA TYR A 285 -20.72 -15.80 12.90
C TYR A 285 -19.71 -16.62 12.08
N LEU A 286 -19.26 -17.77 12.57
CA LEU A 286 -18.28 -18.61 11.87
C LEU A 286 -18.86 -19.26 10.61
N ARG A 287 -20.12 -19.68 10.65
CA ARG A 287 -20.84 -20.19 9.48
C ARG A 287 -20.91 -19.11 8.40
N PHE A 288 -21.21 -17.89 8.80
CA PHE A 288 -21.19 -16.76 7.88
C PHE A 288 -19.79 -16.53 7.26
N VAL A 289 -18.72 -16.62 8.06
CA VAL A 289 -17.35 -16.53 7.55
C VAL A 289 -17.06 -17.63 6.53
N ASP A 290 -17.53 -18.86 6.76
CA ASP A 290 -17.41 -19.95 5.78
C ASP A 290 -18.19 -19.65 4.48
N ASP A 291 -19.43 -19.21 4.62
CA ASP A 291 -20.33 -18.96 3.48
C ASP A 291 -19.80 -17.83 2.58
N ILE A 292 -19.11 -16.84 3.15
CA ILE A 292 -18.54 -15.72 2.39
C ILE A 292 -17.18 -16.01 1.77
N TYR A 293 -16.51 -17.09 2.16
CA TYR A 293 -15.16 -17.44 1.69
C TYR A 293 -15.03 -17.36 0.15
N ARG A 294 -16.00 -17.92 -0.58
CA ARG A 294 -15.95 -17.94 -2.05
C ARG A 294 -15.89 -16.53 -2.65
N THR A 295 -16.72 -15.62 -2.12
CA THR A 295 -16.75 -14.21 -2.56
C THR A 295 -15.49 -13.47 -2.13
N ASP A 296 -15.03 -13.72 -0.90
CA ASP A 296 -13.83 -13.11 -0.34
C ASP A 296 -12.58 -13.50 -1.16
N ALA A 297 -12.38 -14.79 -1.40
CA ALA A 297 -11.25 -15.31 -2.18
C ALA A 297 -11.25 -14.79 -3.62
N TYR A 298 -12.40 -14.84 -4.31
CA TYR A 298 -12.54 -14.30 -5.67
C TYR A 298 -12.09 -12.84 -5.73
N HIS A 299 -12.70 -11.95 -4.93
CA HIS A 299 -12.39 -10.53 -5.03
C HIS A 299 -10.98 -10.21 -4.51
N SER A 300 -10.55 -10.84 -3.42
CA SER A 300 -9.24 -10.61 -2.82
C SER A 300 -8.11 -11.00 -3.79
N LEU A 301 -8.22 -12.13 -4.50
CA LEU A 301 -7.23 -12.55 -5.48
C LEU A 301 -7.30 -11.70 -6.76
N SER A 302 -8.49 -11.42 -7.29
CA SER A 302 -8.63 -10.60 -8.49
C SER A 302 -8.11 -9.17 -8.31
N ILE A 303 -8.18 -8.59 -7.09
CA ILE A 303 -7.62 -7.26 -6.80
C ILE A 303 -6.10 -7.24 -7.01
N GLU A 304 -5.43 -8.35 -6.72
CA GLU A 304 -3.98 -8.52 -6.93
C GLU A 304 -3.62 -8.89 -8.39
N GLY A 305 -4.62 -9.06 -9.27
CA GLY A 305 -4.43 -9.35 -10.69
C GLY A 305 -4.38 -10.83 -11.07
N TYR A 306 -4.76 -11.74 -10.17
CA TYR A 306 -4.94 -13.16 -10.53
C TYR A 306 -6.22 -13.37 -11.34
N SER A 307 -6.17 -14.18 -12.39
CA SER A 307 -7.35 -14.55 -13.20
C SER A 307 -8.08 -15.73 -12.58
N VAL A 308 -8.67 -15.49 -11.40
CA VAL A 308 -9.49 -16.51 -10.70
C VAL A 308 -10.97 -16.36 -11.03
N ASN A 309 -11.66 -17.49 -11.15
CA ASN A 309 -13.12 -17.56 -11.20
C ASN A 309 -13.66 -18.35 -9.98
N PRO A 310 -14.95 -18.23 -9.64
CA PRO A 310 -15.56 -18.95 -8.52
C PRO A 310 -15.47 -20.47 -8.64
N ALA A 311 -15.48 -21.02 -9.85
CA ALA A 311 -15.30 -22.46 -10.08
C ALA A 311 -13.92 -22.95 -9.59
N LEU A 312 -12.85 -22.23 -9.93
CA LEU A 312 -11.50 -22.52 -9.45
C LEU A 312 -11.40 -22.40 -7.93
N VAL A 313 -11.98 -21.35 -7.35
CA VAL A 313 -12.01 -21.16 -5.89
C VAL A 313 -12.72 -22.33 -5.20
N GLU A 314 -13.82 -22.81 -5.77
CA GLU A 314 -14.59 -23.93 -5.22
C GLU A 314 -13.87 -25.27 -5.39
N ARG A 315 -13.26 -25.52 -6.56
CA ARG A 315 -12.44 -26.72 -6.82
C ARG A 315 -11.30 -26.84 -5.80
N VAL A 316 -10.61 -25.73 -5.53
CA VAL A 316 -9.55 -25.66 -4.51
C VAL A 316 -10.09 -25.93 -3.11
N ARG A 317 -11.27 -25.37 -2.78
CA ARG A 317 -11.93 -25.56 -1.48
C ARG A 317 -12.31 -27.02 -1.23
N GLN A 318 -12.77 -27.72 -2.26
CA GLN A 318 -13.19 -29.13 -2.19
C GLN A 318 -12.03 -30.13 -2.24
N GLY A 319 -10.78 -29.66 -2.43
CA GLY A 319 -9.60 -30.52 -2.51
C GLY A 319 -9.40 -31.18 -3.87
N GLY A 320 -10.10 -30.74 -4.92
CA GLY A 320 -9.97 -31.26 -6.29
C GLY A 320 -8.74 -30.76 -7.04
N TRP A 321 -7.65 -30.42 -6.34
CA TRP A 321 -6.47 -29.78 -6.90
C TRP A 321 -5.19 -30.27 -6.20
N ASP A 322 -4.23 -30.78 -6.97
CA ASP A 322 -3.03 -31.47 -6.47
C ASP A 322 -1.77 -31.08 -7.28
N PRO A 323 -1.01 -30.06 -6.88
CA PRO A 323 0.17 -29.59 -7.61
C PRO A 323 1.38 -30.51 -7.42
N GLU A 324 1.34 -31.42 -6.45
CA GLU A 324 2.41 -32.36 -6.19
C GLU A 324 2.38 -33.50 -7.22
N HIS A 325 1.18 -33.90 -7.64
CA HIS A 325 0.98 -35.03 -8.54
C HIS A 325 0.39 -34.67 -9.93
N ASP A 326 -0.17 -33.47 -10.12
CA ASP A 326 -0.70 -32.98 -11.40
C ASP A 326 0.18 -31.84 -12.02
N PRO A 327 0.87 -32.09 -13.15
CA PRO A 327 1.71 -31.10 -13.83
C PRO A 327 0.95 -29.89 -14.40
N GLY A 328 -0.34 -30.02 -14.71
CA GLY A 328 -1.21 -28.93 -15.16
C GLY A 328 -1.53 -27.98 -14.00
N ASP A 329 -1.88 -28.54 -12.85
CA ASP A 329 -2.13 -27.79 -11.62
C ASP A 329 -0.85 -27.10 -11.11
N ARG A 330 0.30 -27.78 -11.20
CA ARG A 330 1.61 -27.24 -10.81
C ARG A 330 2.04 -26.00 -11.60
N ARG A 331 1.64 -25.88 -12.86
CA ARG A 331 1.99 -24.74 -13.72
C ARG A 331 0.98 -23.60 -13.65
N ASN A 332 -0.16 -23.80 -13.00
CA ASN A 332 -1.20 -22.80 -12.90
C ASN A 332 -0.96 -21.87 -11.70
N ARG A 333 -0.32 -20.72 -11.96
CA ARG A 333 -0.04 -19.67 -10.96
C ARG A 333 -1.29 -19.22 -10.21
N ASP A 334 -2.41 -19.07 -10.91
CA ASP A 334 -3.64 -18.53 -10.33
C ASP A 334 -4.30 -19.58 -9.42
N ALA A 335 -4.20 -20.86 -9.76
CA ALA A 335 -4.64 -21.96 -8.90
C ALA A 335 -3.77 -22.11 -7.64
N LEU A 336 -2.44 -21.97 -7.77
CA LEU A 336 -1.51 -21.94 -6.64
C LEU A 336 -1.83 -20.79 -5.66
N ALA A 337 -2.13 -19.61 -6.20
CA ALA A 337 -2.53 -18.45 -5.40
C ALA A 337 -3.88 -18.68 -4.69
N ALA A 338 -4.86 -19.28 -5.39
CA ALA A 338 -6.13 -19.67 -4.79
C ALA A 338 -5.96 -20.71 -3.67
N ARG A 339 -5.08 -21.69 -3.86
CA ARG A 339 -4.73 -22.67 -2.82
C ARG A 339 -4.12 -22.02 -1.59
N GLY A 340 -3.11 -21.18 -1.79
CA GLY A 340 -2.44 -20.52 -0.67
C GLY A 340 -3.39 -19.60 0.09
N TYR A 341 -4.29 -18.91 -0.64
CA TYR A 341 -5.35 -18.12 -0.04
C TYR A 341 -6.29 -18.96 0.83
N TRP A 342 -6.73 -20.11 0.33
CA TRP A 342 -7.56 -21.04 1.11
C TRP A 342 -6.87 -21.47 2.40
N GLN A 343 -5.60 -21.88 2.32
CA GLN A 343 -4.84 -22.34 3.48
C GLN A 343 -4.68 -21.22 4.53
N ALA A 344 -4.30 -20.02 4.10
CA ALA A 344 -4.20 -18.86 4.96
C ALA A 344 -5.56 -18.50 5.58
N PHE A 345 -6.64 -18.53 4.80
CA PHE A 345 -8.00 -18.27 5.27
C PHE A 345 -8.41 -19.22 6.40
N GLN A 346 -8.07 -20.52 6.32
CA GLN A 346 -8.36 -21.46 7.41
C GLN A 346 -7.65 -21.07 8.72
N LEU A 347 -6.40 -20.59 8.65
CA LEU A 347 -5.69 -20.10 9.84
C LEU A 347 -6.31 -18.81 10.38
N VAL A 348 -6.70 -17.89 9.50
CA VAL A 348 -7.36 -16.64 9.86
C VAL A 348 -8.70 -16.93 10.54
N LYS A 349 -9.52 -17.84 9.99
CA LYS A 349 -10.80 -18.26 10.59
C LYS A 349 -10.61 -18.84 11.99
N LYS A 350 -9.61 -19.70 12.20
CA LYS A 350 -9.26 -20.20 13.55
C LYS A 350 -8.86 -19.06 14.50
N GLY A 351 -8.18 -18.03 13.99
CA GLY A 351 -7.91 -16.81 14.74
C GLY A 351 -9.17 -16.04 15.09
N VAL A 352 -10.10 -15.89 14.14
CA VAL A 352 -11.40 -15.24 14.34
C VAL A 352 -12.22 -15.96 15.40
N GLU A 353 -12.29 -17.29 15.37
CA GLU A 353 -12.97 -18.11 16.39
C GLU A 353 -12.51 -17.77 17.81
N LYS A 354 -11.20 -17.66 18.01
CA LYS A 354 -10.59 -17.27 19.29
C LYS A 354 -10.93 -15.83 19.67
N VAL A 355 -10.86 -14.91 18.71
CA VAL A 355 -11.16 -13.49 18.92
C VAL A 355 -12.61 -13.26 19.32
N ILE A 356 -13.57 -13.89 18.64
CA ILE A 356 -14.98 -13.78 19.00
C ILE A 356 -15.29 -14.52 20.32
N ALA A 357 -14.43 -15.43 20.75
CA ALA A 357 -14.47 -16.03 22.08
C ALA A 357 -13.89 -15.12 23.20
N GLY A 358 -13.29 -13.97 22.85
CA GLY A 358 -12.79 -12.97 23.78
C GLY A 358 -11.26 -12.98 23.95
N GLU A 359 -10.52 -13.76 23.15
CA GLU A 359 -9.05 -13.68 23.14
C GLU A 359 -8.56 -12.34 22.58
N ASN A 360 -7.38 -11.91 23.02
CA ASN A 360 -6.78 -10.65 22.56
C ASN A 360 -6.39 -10.74 21.08
N ALA A 361 -7.17 -10.10 20.22
CA ALA A 361 -6.99 -10.12 18.76
C ALA A 361 -5.61 -9.61 18.31
N THR A 362 -5.11 -8.53 18.89
CA THR A 362 -3.86 -7.89 18.42
C THR A 362 -2.65 -8.72 18.80
N ALA A 363 -2.63 -9.27 20.03
CA ALA A 363 -1.58 -10.19 20.46
C ALA A 363 -1.59 -11.49 19.62
N LEU A 364 -2.78 -12.02 19.32
CA LEU A 364 -2.93 -13.18 18.45
C LEU A 364 -2.36 -12.92 17.06
N VAL A 365 -2.80 -11.84 16.38
CA VAL A 365 -2.35 -11.52 15.02
C VAL A 365 -0.84 -11.24 14.98
N ARG A 366 -0.28 -10.54 15.98
CA ARG A 366 1.16 -10.34 16.09
C ARG A 366 1.90 -11.68 16.09
N ALA A 367 1.40 -12.68 16.82
CA ALA A 367 2.04 -13.98 16.91
C ALA A 367 1.96 -14.80 15.61
N VAL A 368 0.85 -14.73 14.86
CA VAL A 368 0.56 -15.68 13.77
C VAL A 368 0.60 -15.11 12.34
N HIS A 369 0.76 -13.80 12.16
CA HIS A 369 0.72 -13.19 10.80
C HIS A 369 1.77 -13.77 9.84
N ASN A 370 2.94 -14.20 10.32
CA ASN A 370 3.93 -14.86 9.48
C ASN A 370 3.47 -16.26 9.02
N ASP A 371 2.64 -16.94 9.81
CA ASP A 371 2.10 -18.25 9.43
C ASP A 371 1.08 -18.11 8.29
N TRP A 372 0.22 -17.08 8.36
CA TRP A 372 -0.69 -16.76 7.23
C TRP A 372 0.08 -16.48 5.96
N TYR A 373 1.17 -15.71 6.06
CA TYR A 373 2.03 -15.42 4.93
C TYR A 373 2.68 -16.68 4.35
N ARG A 374 3.18 -17.59 5.20
CA ARG A 374 3.73 -18.87 4.73
C ARG A 374 2.69 -19.67 3.98
N GLU A 375 1.47 -19.79 4.50
CA GLU A 375 0.39 -20.51 3.80
C GLU A 375 0.03 -19.87 2.45
N LEU A 376 0.08 -18.54 2.33
CA LEU A 376 -0.18 -17.86 1.04
C LEU A 376 0.79 -18.29 -0.06
N PHE A 377 2.05 -18.60 0.27
CA PHE A 377 3.11 -18.83 -0.71
C PHE A 377 3.68 -20.26 -0.71
N GLN A 378 3.36 -21.08 0.28
CA GLN A 378 3.80 -22.47 0.37
C GLN A 378 3.49 -23.27 -0.91
N PRO A 379 2.30 -23.18 -1.53
CA PRO A 379 2.02 -23.89 -2.78
C PRO A 379 2.98 -23.51 -3.91
N SER A 380 3.28 -22.21 -4.07
CA SER A 380 4.21 -21.73 -5.11
C SER A 380 5.64 -22.20 -4.88
N VAL A 381 6.07 -22.33 -3.63
CA VAL A 381 7.37 -22.92 -3.27
C VAL A 381 7.40 -24.41 -3.55
N THR A 382 6.36 -25.16 -3.16
CA THR A 382 6.24 -26.60 -3.45
C THR A 382 6.24 -26.87 -4.96
N ALA A 383 5.59 -26.00 -5.75
CA ALA A 383 5.60 -26.09 -7.20
C ALA A 383 6.97 -25.78 -7.83
N GLY A 384 7.88 -25.14 -7.09
CA GLY A 384 9.20 -24.71 -7.57
C GLY A 384 9.18 -23.36 -8.31
N LEU A 385 8.11 -22.57 -8.16
CA LEU A 385 8.01 -21.23 -8.75
C LEU A 385 8.66 -20.13 -7.90
N LEU A 386 8.88 -20.41 -6.61
CA LEU A 386 9.54 -19.53 -5.66
C LEU A 386 10.61 -20.31 -4.88
N GLU A 387 11.69 -19.62 -4.52
CA GLU A 387 12.69 -20.16 -3.62
C GLU A 387 12.13 -20.36 -2.21
N THR A 388 12.66 -21.35 -1.47
CA THR A 388 12.26 -21.62 -0.08
C THR A 388 12.51 -20.44 0.85
N GLY A 389 13.56 -19.64 0.58
CA GLY A 389 13.88 -18.42 1.31
C GLY A 389 12.76 -17.36 1.28
N SER A 390 11.89 -17.39 0.26
CA SER A 390 10.72 -16.51 0.16
C SER A 390 9.72 -16.68 1.31
N LEU A 391 9.75 -17.79 2.05
CA LEU A 391 8.90 -18.03 3.23
C LEU A 391 9.48 -17.51 4.54
N ALA A 392 10.67 -16.90 4.51
CA ALA A 392 11.39 -16.42 5.70
C ALA A 392 10.75 -15.18 6.38
N GLY A 393 9.69 -14.63 5.80
CA GLY A 393 8.95 -13.49 6.34
C GLY A 393 9.29 -12.20 5.62
N TYR A 394 9.60 -11.13 6.37
CA TYR A 394 9.73 -9.79 5.79
C TYR A 394 10.81 -9.71 4.71
N ARG A 395 10.51 -8.92 3.68
CA ARG A 395 11.35 -8.72 2.50
C ARG A 395 12.74 -8.19 2.85
N ASN A 396 13.66 -8.42 1.94
CA ASN A 396 15.02 -7.88 1.89
C ASN A 396 15.29 -7.17 0.55
N ILE A 397 14.23 -6.84 -0.19
CA ILE A 397 14.27 -6.18 -1.49
C ILE A 397 13.40 -4.91 -1.49
N PRO A 398 13.69 -3.94 -2.37
CA PRO A 398 12.77 -2.84 -2.63
C PRO A 398 11.49 -3.33 -3.33
N VAL A 399 10.38 -2.65 -3.06
CA VAL A 399 9.06 -2.93 -3.65
C VAL A 399 8.40 -1.61 -4.04
N TYR A 400 7.53 -1.65 -5.05
CA TYR A 400 6.86 -0.47 -5.58
C TYR A 400 5.38 -0.78 -5.79
N LEU A 401 4.52 0.18 -5.47
CA LEU A 401 3.08 0.03 -5.64
C LEU A 401 2.69 0.48 -7.05
N ARG A 402 1.91 -0.37 -7.74
CA ARG A 402 1.47 -0.11 -9.11
C ARG A 402 0.76 1.25 -9.20
N GLY A 403 1.31 2.16 -10.00
CA GLY A 403 0.73 3.48 -10.29
C GLY A 403 0.82 4.54 -9.18
N SER A 404 1.30 4.19 -7.98
CA SER A 404 1.36 5.12 -6.85
C SER A 404 2.67 5.89 -6.82
N ARG A 405 2.62 7.18 -6.48
CA ARG A 405 3.83 7.99 -6.15
C ARG A 405 4.40 7.66 -4.78
N TYR A 406 3.63 6.99 -3.92
CA TYR A 406 4.13 6.53 -2.64
C TYR A 406 4.98 5.27 -2.83
N VAL A 407 6.22 5.33 -2.34
CA VAL A 407 7.12 4.17 -2.29
C VAL A 407 7.15 3.64 -0.87
N PRO A 408 6.86 2.36 -0.60
CA PRO A 408 6.95 1.80 0.75
C PRO A 408 8.33 2.03 1.39
N PRO A 409 8.45 1.98 2.73
CA PRO A 409 9.71 2.18 3.42
C PRO A 409 10.75 1.17 2.94
N ARG A 410 12.02 1.44 3.17
CA ARG A 410 13.04 0.47 2.79
C ARG A 410 12.96 -0.78 3.64
N TRP A 411 13.45 -1.90 3.10
CA TRP A 411 13.33 -3.19 3.75
C TRP A 411 14.11 -3.25 5.08
N GLU A 412 15.15 -2.44 5.24
CA GLU A 412 15.87 -2.23 6.50
C GLU A 412 14.96 -1.60 7.55
N ALA A 413 14.21 -0.56 7.16
CA ALA A 413 13.27 0.13 8.02
C ALA A 413 12.04 -0.72 8.41
N VAL A 414 11.68 -1.74 7.59
CA VAL A 414 10.57 -2.67 7.90
C VAL A 414 10.81 -3.40 9.23
N ARG A 415 12.07 -3.67 9.59
CA ARG A 415 12.43 -4.39 10.82
C ARG A 415 12.09 -3.60 12.09
N ASP A 416 12.14 -2.28 12.03
CA ASP A 416 11.71 -1.38 13.11
C ASP A 416 10.21 -1.02 12.98
N ALA A 417 9.71 -0.88 11.76
CA ALA A 417 8.33 -0.48 11.49
C ALA A 417 7.30 -1.52 11.96
N MET A 418 7.56 -2.82 11.74
CA MET A 418 6.59 -3.87 12.05
C MET A 418 6.33 -4.05 13.56
N PRO A 419 7.36 -4.09 14.44
CA PRO A 419 7.13 -4.06 15.89
C PRO A 419 6.31 -2.85 16.34
N ALA A 420 6.67 -1.65 15.88
CA ALA A 420 5.97 -0.43 16.26
C ALA A 420 4.53 -0.37 15.71
N PHE A 421 4.28 -0.91 14.51
CA PHE A 421 2.92 -1.09 13.96
C PHE A 421 2.06 -1.96 14.87
N PHE A 422 2.57 -3.10 15.33
CA PHE A 422 1.81 -3.95 16.24
C PHE A 422 1.67 -3.35 17.64
N ASP A 423 2.65 -2.57 18.11
CA ASP A 423 2.53 -1.85 19.39
C ASP A 423 1.38 -0.83 19.34
N LEU A 424 1.21 -0.13 18.21
CA LEU A 424 0.08 0.76 17.98
C LEU A 424 -1.25 0.00 17.97
N LEU A 425 -1.32 -1.15 17.28
CA LEU A 425 -2.51 -1.99 17.28
C LEU A 425 -2.91 -2.43 18.69
N GLU A 426 -1.96 -2.91 19.49
CA GLU A 426 -2.20 -3.36 20.86
C GLU A 426 -2.64 -2.24 21.80
N LYS A 427 -2.07 -1.04 21.67
CA LYS A 427 -2.43 0.14 22.47
C LYS A 427 -3.79 0.72 22.08
N GLU A 428 -4.22 0.56 20.83
CA GLU A 428 -5.50 1.11 20.35
C GLU A 428 -6.68 0.37 20.99
N PRO A 429 -7.58 1.00 21.75
CA PRO A 429 -8.75 0.31 22.30
C PRO A 429 -9.88 0.06 21.29
N GLU A 430 -9.99 0.87 20.23
CA GLU A 430 -11.16 0.88 19.35
C GLU A 430 -11.02 -0.11 18.18
N PRO A 431 -11.87 -1.15 18.06
CA PRO A 431 -11.75 -2.16 17.01
C PRO A 431 -11.88 -1.58 15.59
N SER A 432 -12.67 -0.53 15.41
CA SER A 432 -12.82 0.19 14.13
C SER A 432 -11.51 0.86 13.69
N VAL A 433 -10.80 1.49 14.63
CA VAL A 433 -9.49 2.10 14.37
C VAL A 433 -8.46 1.02 14.06
N ARG A 434 -8.43 -0.07 14.85
CA ARG A 434 -7.57 -1.23 14.55
C ARG A 434 -7.83 -1.80 13.16
N ALA A 435 -9.08 -1.89 12.73
CA ALA A 435 -9.41 -2.41 11.40
C ALA A 435 -8.94 -1.47 10.28
N VAL A 436 -9.29 -0.19 10.35
CA VAL A 436 -9.01 0.78 9.27
C VAL A 436 -7.53 1.15 9.23
N LEU A 437 -6.97 1.63 10.34
CA LEU A 437 -5.55 2.02 10.39
C LEU A 437 -4.64 0.80 10.35
N GLY A 438 -5.04 -0.32 10.96
CA GLY A 438 -4.28 -1.57 10.86
C GLY A 438 -4.16 -2.05 9.42
N HIS A 439 -5.26 -2.07 8.67
CA HIS A 439 -5.23 -2.41 7.25
C HIS A 439 -4.32 -1.47 6.45
N TRP A 440 -4.58 -0.16 6.53
CA TRP A 440 -3.86 0.82 5.73
C TRP A 440 -2.38 0.84 6.09
N LEU A 441 -2.03 0.88 7.39
CA LEU A 441 -0.65 1.01 7.83
C LEU A 441 0.17 -0.28 7.56
N PHE A 442 -0.46 -1.46 7.60
CA PHE A 442 0.18 -2.69 7.13
C PHE A 442 0.53 -2.61 5.63
N GLY A 443 -0.41 -2.13 4.80
CA GLY A 443 -0.18 -1.89 3.38
C GLY A 443 0.84 -0.78 3.10
N TYR A 444 0.90 0.24 3.97
CA TYR A 444 1.85 1.35 3.93
C TYR A 444 3.27 0.86 4.17
N VAL A 445 3.50 0.05 5.21
CA VAL A 445 4.82 -0.55 5.51
C VAL A 445 5.22 -1.57 4.43
N HIS A 446 4.24 -2.32 3.93
CA HIS A 446 4.41 -3.30 2.86
C HIS A 446 5.52 -4.33 3.18
N PRO A 447 5.38 -5.11 4.27
CA PRO A 447 6.49 -5.87 4.85
C PRO A 447 6.97 -7.07 4.03
N TYR A 448 6.18 -7.60 3.11
CA TYR A 448 6.52 -8.79 2.32
C TYR A 448 6.81 -8.44 0.85
N PHE A 449 7.43 -9.37 0.10
CA PHE A 449 7.69 -9.17 -1.34
C PHE A 449 6.38 -9.15 -2.17
N ASP A 450 5.38 -9.91 -1.73
CA ASP A 450 4.03 -9.99 -2.28
C ASP A 450 3.06 -10.43 -1.17
N GLY A 451 1.75 -10.34 -1.40
CA GLY A 451 0.71 -10.80 -0.49
C GLY A 451 0.24 -9.74 0.51
N ASN A 452 0.85 -8.55 0.51
CA ASN A 452 0.57 -7.48 1.46
C ASN A 452 -0.91 -7.06 1.46
N GLY A 453 -1.54 -6.95 0.29
CA GLY A 453 -2.97 -6.61 0.18
C GLY A 453 -3.88 -7.69 0.79
N ARG A 454 -3.60 -8.97 0.50
CA ARG A 454 -4.33 -10.13 1.06
C ARG A 454 -4.18 -10.19 2.58
N MET A 455 -2.96 -10.03 3.07
CA MET A 455 -2.64 -9.97 4.50
C MET A 455 -3.33 -8.79 5.21
N ALA A 456 -3.33 -7.60 4.61
CA ALA A 456 -4.00 -6.43 5.17
C ALA A 456 -5.52 -6.64 5.30
N ARG A 457 -6.16 -7.27 4.30
CA ARG A 457 -7.60 -7.60 4.34
C ARG A 457 -7.92 -8.67 5.40
N PHE A 458 -7.07 -9.68 5.59
CA PHE A 458 -7.22 -10.62 6.70
C PHE A 458 -7.07 -9.95 8.05
N LEU A 459 -6.02 -9.12 8.24
CA LEU A 459 -5.82 -8.36 9.47
C LEU A 459 -7.02 -7.46 9.78
N MET A 460 -7.52 -6.74 8.77
CA MET A 460 -8.73 -5.92 8.89
C MET A 460 -9.91 -6.73 9.42
N ASN A 461 -10.19 -7.90 8.83
CA ASN A 461 -11.33 -8.73 9.20
C ASN A 461 -11.20 -9.34 10.61
N VAL A 462 -9.98 -9.69 11.06
CA VAL A 462 -9.78 -10.12 12.46
C VAL A 462 -10.00 -8.96 13.43
N MET A 463 -9.57 -7.74 13.08
CA MET A 463 -9.82 -6.56 13.91
C MET A 463 -11.31 -6.18 13.94
N LEU A 464 -12.03 -6.30 12.81
CA LEU A 464 -13.48 -6.14 12.74
C LEU A 464 -14.19 -7.16 13.65
N ALA A 465 -13.81 -8.44 13.59
CA ALA A 465 -14.36 -9.48 14.45
C ALA A 465 -14.18 -9.18 15.94
N SER A 466 -13.07 -8.53 16.33
CA SER A 466 -12.83 -8.14 17.73
C SER A 466 -13.82 -7.10 18.28
N GLY A 467 -14.49 -6.35 17.40
CA GLY A 467 -15.61 -5.46 17.74
C GLY A 467 -16.99 -6.06 17.47
N GLY A 468 -17.07 -7.30 17.00
CA GLY A 468 -18.29 -7.94 16.53
C GLY A 468 -18.83 -7.40 15.21
N TYR A 469 -18.01 -6.67 14.45
CA TYR A 469 -18.38 -6.30 13.09
C TYR A 469 -18.35 -7.54 12.17
N PRO A 470 -19.18 -7.56 11.13
CA PRO A 470 -19.21 -8.66 10.17
C PRO A 470 -17.93 -8.70 9.31
N TRP A 471 -17.56 -9.91 8.88
CA TRP A 471 -16.54 -10.09 7.84
C TRP A 471 -16.91 -9.29 6.59
N THR A 472 -15.97 -8.50 6.11
CA THR A 472 -16.18 -7.49 5.08
C THR A 472 -15.30 -7.77 3.87
N VAL A 473 -15.92 -7.79 2.69
CA VAL A 473 -15.24 -8.05 1.41
C VAL A 473 -15.10 -6.76 0.61
N ILE A 474 -13.89 -6.51 0.09
CA ILE A 474 -13.61 -5.43 -0.86
C ILE A 474 -13.75 -6.01 -2.27
N ARG A 475 -14.57 -5.39 -3.14
CA ARG A 475 -14.89 -5.96 -4.46
C ARG A 475 -13.87 -5.54 -5.52
N ILE A 476 -13.61 -6.43 -6.48
CA ILE A 476 -12.76 -6.13 -7.63
C ILE A 476 -13.24 -4.93 -8.44
N ARG A 477 -14.56 -4.76 -8.61
CA ARG A 477 -15.15 -3.60 -9.30
C ARG A 477 -14.80 -2.26 -8.62
N ASP A 478 -14.54 -2.29 -7.31
CA ASP A 478 -14.19 -1.12 -6.52
C ASP A 478 -12.67 -0.91 -6.42
N ARG A 479 -11.84 -1.72 -7.11
CA ARG A 479 -10.38 -1.67 -7.00
C ARG A 479 -9.82 -0.26 -7.20
N LYS A 480 -10.33 0.49 -8.19
CA LYS A 480 -9.88 1.85 -8.47
C LYS A 480 -10.15 2.81 -7.31
N SER A 481 -11.36 2.79 -6.75
CA SER A 481 -11.72 3.67 -5.62
C SER A 481 -11.00 3.26 -4.34
N TYR A 482 -10.86 1.95 -4.09
CA TYR A 482 -10.09 1.41 -2.99
C TYR A 482 -8.61 1.83 -3.03
N LEU A 483 -7.92 1.62 -4.17
CA LEU A 483 -6.50 2.00 -4.31
C LEU A 483 -6.32 3.52 -4.25
N SER A 484 -7.21 4.29 -4.87
CA SER A 484 -7.17 5.76 -4.78
C SER A 484 -7.33 6.25 -3.34
N ALA A 485 -8.20 5.62 -2.55
CA ALA A 485 -8.38 5.97 -1.15
C ALA A 485 -7.14 5.65 -0.29
N LEU A 486 -6.46 4.52 -0.55
CA LEU A 486 -5.18 4.19 0.09
C LEU A 486 -4.06 5.16 -0.30
N ASP A 487 -4.00 5.58 -1.57
CA ASP A 487 -3.04 6.57 -2.04
C ASP A 487 -3.25 7.92 -1.37
N ARG A 488 -4.50 8.39 -1.24
CA ARG A 488 -4.80 9.64 -0.51
C ARG A 488 -4.36 9.57 0.95
N ALA A 489 -4.56 8.44 1.61
CA ALA A 489 -4.05 8.25 2.97
C ALA A 489 -2.51 8.27 3.02
N SER A 490 -1.83 7.67 2.04
CA SER A 490 -0.37 7.52 2.03
C SER A 490 0.38 8.78 1.57
N ILE A 491 -0.23 9.59 0.70
CA ILE A 491 0.36 10.77 0.06
C ILE A 491 -0.11 12.07 0.73
N GLU A 492 -1.43 12.20 0.97
CA GLU A 492 -2.07 13.42 1.47
C GLU A 492 -2.35 13.37 2.98
N MET A 493 -2.03 12.25 3.63
CA MET A 493 -2.38 11.98 5.03
C MET A 493 -3.89 12.08 5.30
N ASP A 494 -4.71 11.70 4.32
CA ASP A 494 -6.16 11.72 4.43
C ASP A 494 -6.76 10.31 4.42
N ILE A 495 -6.98 9.74 5.61
CA ILE A 495 -7.61 8.43 5.78
C ILE A 495 -9.13 8.45 5.53
N HIS A 496 -9.76 9.62 5.49
CA HIS A 496 -11.22 9.72 5.47
C HIS A 496 -11.86 8.98 4.28
N PRO A 497 -11.36 9.09 3.02
CA PRO A 497 -11.91 8.35 1.90
C PRO A 497 -11.86 6.83 2.10
N PHE A 498 -10.76 6.32 2.66
CA PHE A 498 -10.61 4.89 2.93
C PHE A 498 -11.53 4.44 4.07
N THR A 499 -11.66 5.26 5.11
CA THR A 499 -12.59 5.01 6.22
C THR A 499 -14.02 4.92 5.70
N THR A 500 -14.49 5.92 4.95
CA THR A 500 -15.84 5.96 4.37
C THR A 500 -16.08 4.76 3.46
N PHE A 501 -15.08 4.38 2.65
CA PHE A 501 -15.15 3.18 1.82
C PHE A 501 -15.41 1.92 2.65
N ILE A 502 -14.65 1.68 3.73
CA ILE A 502 -14.87 0.52 4.60
C ILE A 502 -16.21 0.62 5.35
N VAL A 503 -16.59 1.81 5.80
CA VAL A 503 -17.87 2.04 6.49
C VAL A 503 -19.05 1.62 5.63
N HIS A 504 -19.09 1.99 4.35
CA HIS A 504 -20.16 1.55 3.44
C HIS A 504 -20.23 0.02 3.33
N ARG A 505 -19.08 -0.67 3.28
CA ARG A 505 -19.05 -2.14 3.18
C ARG A 505 -19.47 -2.81 4.49
N VAL A 506 -19.10 -2.24 5.64
CA VAL A 506 -19.49 -2.75 6.97
C VAL A 506 -20.97 -2.48 7.25
N GLN A 507 -21.48 -1.30 6.93
CA GLN A 507 -22.88 -0.91 7.14
C GLN A 507 -23.84 -1.80 6.36
N TRP A 508 -23.56 -2.05 5.08
CA TRP A 508 -24.32 -3.01 4.26
C TRP A 508 -24.50 -4.34 4.98
N ARG A 509 -23.49 -4.80 5.71
CA ARG A 509 -23.58 -6.06 6.43
C ARG A 509 -24.29 -5.97 7.77
N LEU A 510 -24.20 -4.84 8.46
CA LEU A 510 -24.92 -4.60 9.72
C LEU A 510 -26.44 -4.47 9.51
N GLU A 511 -26.88 -4.07 8.31
CA GLU A 511 -28.29 -3.94 7.95
C GLU A 511 -29.04 -5.29 7.85
N ARG A 512 -28.31 -6.43 7.85
CA ARG A 512 -28.87 -7.80 7.87
C ARG A 512 -29.90 -8.05 6.76
N HIS A 513 -29.55 -7.71 5.53
CA HIS A 513 -30.33 -7.98 4.32
C HIS A 513 -30.85 -9.43 4.26
N ASP A 514 -32.15 -9.60 3.98
CA ASP A 514 -32.86 -10.88 3.87
C ASP A 514 -33.64 -10.93 2.55
N LEU A 515 -32.90 -11.10 1.45
CA LEU A 515 -33.44 -11.07 0.11
C LEU A 515 -34.31 -12.31 -0.18
N LYS A 516 -35.61 -12.10 -0.43
CA LYS A 516 -36.60 -13.13 -0.76
C LYS A 516 -37.18 -12.95 -2.16
N PHE A 517 -37.79 -14.00 -2.70
CA PHE A 517 -38.42 -13.99 -4.03
C PHE A 517 -39.90 -14.40 -3.97
N PRO A 518 -40.80 -13.50 -3.52
CA PRO A 518 -42.18 -13.86 -3.16
C PRO A 518 -43.14 -14.03 -4.36
N ALA A 519 -42.75 -13.67 -5.59
CA ALA A 519 -43.57 -13.94 -6.78
C ALA A 519 -42.74 -14.09 -8.07
N PRO A 520 -43.16 -14.92 -9.05
CA PRO A 520 -42.52 -15.00 -10.37
C PRO A 520 -42.79 -13.72 -11.17
N MET A 521 -41.76 -12.88 -11.33
CA MET A 521 -41.76 -11.71 -12.21
C MET A 521 -40.51 -11.72 -13.08
N GLU A 522 -40.29 -12.81 -13.80
CA GLU A 522 -39.20 -12.95 -14.75
C GLU A 522 -39.59 -12.52 -16.17
N SER A 523 -38.67 -11.85 -16.87
CA SER A 523 -38.87 -11.40 -18.25
C SER A 523 -37.55 -11.46 -19.03
N LEU A 524 -37.65 -11.81 -20.32
CA LEU A 524 -36.52 -11.75 -21.23
C LEU A 524 -36.28 -10.32 -21.71
N VAL A 525 -35.04 -9.86 -21.62
CA VAL A 525 -34.60 -8.60 -22.23
C VAL A 525 -34.08 -8.92 -23.64
N PHE A 526 -35.00 -8.95 -24.62
CA PHE A 526 -34.78 -9.42 -26.00
C PHE A 526 -33.57 -8.80 -26.72
N GLY A 527 -33.13 -7.59 -26.35
CA GLY A 527 -31.97 -6.91 -26.96
C GLY A 527 -30.61 -7.18 -26.29
N ARG A 528 -30.57 -7.92 -25.18
CA ARG A 528 -29.33 -8.14 -24.40
C ARG A 528 -29.05 -9.59 -24.02
N ASP A 529 -29.93 -10.52 -24.41
CA ASP A 529 -29.89 -11.94 -24.00
C ASP A 529 -29.74 -12.11 -22.48
N LEU A 530 -30.65 -11.49 -21.72
CA LEU A 530 -30.66 -11.49 -20.25
C LEU A 530 -32.05 -11.87 -19.73
N VAL A 531 -32.10 -12.64 -18.64
CA VAL A 531 -33.34 -12.85 -17.88
C VAL A 531 -33.34 -11.93 -16.66
N LEU A 532 -34.32 -11.03 -16.60
CA LEU A 532 -34.56 -10.08 -15.52
C LEU A 532 -35.59 -10.66 -14.56
N PHE A 533 -35.35 -10.59 -13.26
CA PHE A 533 -36.26 -10.98 -12.19
C PHE A 533 -36.07 -10.09 -10.96
N TYR A 534 -36.91 -10.24 -9.95
CA TYR A 534 -36.94 -9.32 -8.81
C TYR A 534 -36.98 -10.07 -7.48
N GLY A 535 -36.14 -9.63 -6.55
CA GLY A 535 -36.23 -9.99 -5.14
C GLY A 535 -36.77 -8.83 -4.29
N GLN A 536 -37.09 -9.12 -3.04
CA GLN A 536 -37.52 -8.17 -2.03
C GLN A 536 -36.66 -8.30 -0.78
N ASP A 537 -36.14 -7.18 -0.30
CA ASP A 537 -35.47 -7.07 1.00
C ASP A 537 -36.20 -6.01 1.84
N GLY A 538 -37.01 -6.46 2.79
CA GLY A 538 -38.01 -5.61 3.43
C GLY A 538 -38.99 -5.01 2.41
N GLU A 539 -39.03 -3.67 2.33
CA GLU A 539 -39.84 -2.94 1.34
C GLU A 539 -39.07 -2.65 0.04
N ALA A 540 -37.75 -2.89 0.00
CA ALA A 540 -36.93 -2.60 -1.16
C ALA A 540 -37.08 -3.68 -2.23
N VAL A 541 -37.36 -3.26 -3.46
CA VAL A 541 -37.35 -4.15 -4.63
C VAL A 541 -35.93 -4.19 -5.21
N VAL A 542 -35.34 -5.38 -5.24
CA VAL A 542 -34.00 -5.61 -5.76
C VAL A 542 -34.09 -6.18 -7.16
N ARG A 543 -33.45 -5.50 -8.10
CA ARG A 543 -33.39 -5.94 -9.50
C ARG A 543 -32.31 -7.02 -9.66
N CYS A 544 -32.66 -8.16 -10.24
CA CYS A 544 -31.77 -9.30 -10.41
C CYS A 544 -31.70 -9.72 -11.87
N VAL A 545 -30.52 -10.09 -12.36
CA VAL A 545 -30.28 -10.41 -13.76
C VAL A 545 -29.37 -11.63 -13.86
N ILE A 546 -29.68 -12.55 -14.78
CA ILE A 546 -28.77 -13.60 -15.21
C ILE A 546 -28.52 -13.51 -16.72
N SER A 547 -27.27 -13.68 -17.15
CA SER A 547 -26.92 -13.64 -18.58
C SER A 547 -27.30 -14.94 -19.30
N GLY A 548 -27.62 -14.82 -20.59
CA GLY A 548 -27.88 -15.97 -21.47
C GLY A 548 -26.69 -16.92 -21.54
N GLU A 549 -25.47 -16.38 -21.57
CA GLU A 549 -24.22 -17.16 -21.49
C GLU A 549 -24.13 -18.00 -20.21
N ALA A 550 -24.57 -17.46 -19.06
CA ALA A 550 -24.59 -18.21 -17.81
C ALA A 550 -25.63 -19.33 -17.85
N LEU A 551 -26.80 -19.06 -18.46
CA LEU A 551 -27.85 -20.06 -18.68
C LEU A 551 -27.38 -21.19 -19.60
N ASP A 552 -26.64 -20.85 -20.66
CA ASP A 552 -26.08 -21.83 -21.59
C ASP A 552 -25.05 -22.72 -20.88
N ALA A 553 -24.03 -22.11 -20.31
CA ALA A 553 -22.87 -22.81 -19.75
C ALA A 553 -23.21 -23.66 -18.52
N HIS A 554 -24.08 -23.17 -17.63
CA HIS A 554 -24.28 -23.80 -16.31
C HIS A 554 -25.68 -24.41 -16.10
N PHE A 555 -26.63 -24.10 -16.98
CA PHE A 555 -28.03 -24.54 -16.83
C PHE A 555 -28.58 -25.22 -18.09
N HIS A 556 -27.68 -25.69 -18.97
CA HIS A 556 -28.01 -26.38 -20.21
C HIS A 556 -28.99 -25.60 -21.09
N GLY A 557 -28.79 -24.29 -21.18
CA GLY A 557 -29.67 -23.36 -21.89
C GLY A 557 -29.54 -23.33 -23.41
N ASP A 558 -28.51 -24.00 -23.97
CA ASP A 558 -28.16 -23.89 -25.39
C ASP A 558 -29.35 -24.20 -26.31
N GLY A 559 -29.75 -23.20 -27.10
CA GLY A 559 -30.85 -23.31 -28.06
C GLY A 559 -32.26 -23.40 -27.45
N LYS A 560 -32.43 -23.13 -26.15
CA LYS A 560 -33.72 -23.20 -25.44
C LYS A 560 -34.27 -21.81 -25.11
N ASP A 561 -35.55 -21.74 -24.75
CA ASP A 561 -36.15 -20.51 -24.24
C ASP A 561 -35.52 -20.13 -22.89
N ARG A 562 -34.99 -18.90 -22.80
CA ARG A 562 -34.25 -18.41 -21.64
C ARG A 562 -35.09 -18.39 -20.36
N VAL A 563 -36.38 -18.03 -20.47
CA VAL A 563 -37.28 -17.92 -19.32
C VAL A 563 -37.65 -19.31 -18.82
N GLU A 564 -37.86 -20.28 -19.71
CA GLU A 564 -38.08 -21.68 -19.34
C GLU A 564 -36.87 -22.28 -18.62
N VAL A 565 -35.66 -22.05 -19.14
CA VAL A 565 -34.40 -22.51 -18.50
C VAL A 565 -34.24 -21.88 -17.12
N PHE A 566 -34.48 -20.57 -16.99
CA PHE A 566 -34.47 -19.87 -15.71
C PHE A 566 -35.47 -20.51 -14.73
N ARG A 567 -36.73 -20.73 -15.14
CA ARG A 567 -37.76 -21.31 -14.28
C ARG A 567 -37.39 -22.71 -13.80
N ALA A 568 -36.82 -23.53 -14.68
CA ALA A 568 -36.38 -24.89 -14.33
C ALA A 568 -35.26 -24.89 -13.28
N ASN A 569 -34.42 -23.85 -13.26
CA ASN A 569 -33.25 -23.73 -12.37
C ASN A 569 -33.39 -22.62 -11.32
N ARG A 570 -34.62 -22.13 -11.11
CA ARG A 570 -34.90 -20.90 -10.35
C ARG A 570 -34.28 -20.91 -8.96
N GLN A 571 -34.41 -22.01 -8.23
CA GLN A 571 -33.91 -22.11 -6.86
C GLN A 571 -32.39 -21.91 -6.79
N ALA A 572 -31.63 -22.53 -7.70
CA ALA A 572 -30.16 -22.39 -7.72
C ALA A 572 -29.75 -20.96 -8.08
N ILE A 573 -30.46 -20.34 -9.03
CA ILE A 573 -30.20 -18.96 -9.46
C ILE A 573 -30.53 -17.96 -8.34
N GLU A 574 -31.66 -18.14 -7.63
CA GLU A 574 -32.07 -17.31 -6.50
C GLU A 574 -31.09 -17.43 -5.32
N GLN A 575 -30.60 -18.64 -5.01
CA GLN A 575 -29.57 -18.86 -4.00
C GLN A 575 -28.26 -18.13 -4.34
N GLU A 576 -27.87 -18.14 -5.61
CA GLU A 576 -26.68 -17.41 -6.06
C GLU A 576 -26.85 -15.90 -5.91
N VAL A 577 -28.01 -15.35 -6.27
CA VAL A 577 -28.32 -13.94 -6.07
C VAL A 577 -28.29 -13.57 -4.59
N GLN A 578 -28.91 -14.37 -3.71
CA GLN A 578 -28.89 -14.14 -2.26
C GLN A 578 -27.45 -14.05 -1.75
N ARG A 579 -26.60 -15.02 -2.12
CA ARG A 579 -25.19 -15.05 -1.74
C ARG A 579 -24.45 -13.78 -2.18
N LYS A 580 -24.60 -13.35 -3.44
CA LYS A 580 -23.98 -12.11 -3.95
C LYS A 580 -24.51 -10.87 -3.24
N TYR A 581 -25.82 -10.76 -3.07
CA TYR A 581 -26.48 -9.63 -2.42
C TYR A 581 -26.06 -9.47 -0.95
N ILE A 582 -26.09 -10.56 -0.19
CA ILE A 582 -25.65 -10.59 1.20
C ILE A 582 -24.18 -10.19 1.31
N ALA A 583 -23.30 -10.64 0.40
CA ALA A 583 -21.90 -10.20 0.35
C ALA A 583 -21.71 -8.74 -0.15
N GLY A 584 -22.80 -8.07 -0.54
CA GLY A 584 -22.80 -6.74 -1.12
C GLY A 584 -22.13 -6.68 -2.49
N ASP A 585 -22.06 -7.80 -3.23
CA ASP A 585 -21.59 -7.83 -4.62
C ASP A 585 -22.72 -7.44 -5.59
N THR A 586 -23.14 -6.19 -5.46
CA THR A 586 -24.12 -5.51 -6.30
C THR A 586 -23.47 -4.63 -7.38
N GLU A 587 -24.20 -4.37 -8.44
CA GLU A 587 -23.94 -3.32 -9.42
C GLU A 587 -24.06 -1.93 -8.81
N VAL A 588 -23.58 -0.89 -9.52
CA VAL A 588 -23.58 0.50 -9.03
C VAL A 588 -24.99 1.00 -8.72
N ASP A 589 -25.99 0.51 -9.44
CA ASP A 589 -27.41 0.83 -9.23
C ASP A 589 -28.10 -0.08 -8.21
N GLY A 590 -27.34 -0.88 -7.46
CA GLY A 590 -27.85 -1.80 -6.44
C GLY A 590 -28.40 -3.12 -6.98
N SER A 591 -28.40 -3.33 -8.31
CA SER A 591 -28.86 -4.59 -8.90
C SER A 591 -27.87 -5.74 -8.69
N VAL A 592 -28.32 -6.99 -8.82
CA VAL A 592 -27.44 -8.18 -8.76
C VAL A 592 -27.38 -8.81 -10.14
N LEU A 593 -26.17 -9.00 -10.66
CA LEU A 593 -25.94 -9.65 -11.95
C LEU A 593 -25.17 -10.96 -11.76
N ILE A 594 -25.69 -12.03 -12.36
CA ILE A 594 -25.05 -13.33 -12.51
C ILE A 594 -24.54 -13.45 -13.95
N ARG A 595 -23.22 -13.54 -14.09
CA ARG A 595 -22.49 -13.86 -15.32
C ARG A 595 -22.08 -15.34 -15.30
N SER A 596 -21.68 -15.87 -16.45
CA SER A 596 -21.21 -17.27 -16.56
C SER A 596 -20.07 -17.53 -15.57
N GLY A 597 -19.05 -16.68 -15.59
CA GLY A 597 -17.95 -16.74 -14.62
C GLY A 597 -18.28 -16.42 -13.17
N ASP A 598 -19.55 -16.23 -12.77
CA ASP A 598 -19.96 -16.17 -11.35
C ASP A 598 -20.33 -17.54 -10.78
N LEU A 599 -20.61 -18.51 -11.65
CA LEU A 599 -21.15 -19.82 -11.30
C LEU A 599 -20.06 -20.90 -11.24
N PRO A 600 -20.20 -21.91 -10.37
CA PRO A 600 -19.36 -23.10 -10.42
C PRO A 600 -19.68 -23.92 -11.69
N GLU A 601 -18.66 -24.60 -12.23
CA GLU A 601 -18.80 -25.54 -13.36
C GLU A 601 -19.74 -26.71 -13.06
#